data_AF-A0AA92U5T0-F1
#
_entry.id   AF-A0AA92U5T0-F1
#
_cell.length_a   1.000
_cell.length_b   1.000
_cell.length_c   1.000
_cell.angle_alpha   90.00
_cell.angle_beta   90.00
_cell.angle_gamma   90.00
#
_symmetry.space_group_name_H-M   'P 1'
#
loop_
_entity.id
_entity.type
_entity.pdbx_description
1 polymer ?
#
loop_
_entity_poly.entity_id
_entity_poly.type
_entity_poly.pdbx_seq_one_letter_code
_entity_poly.pdbx_strand_id
1 'polypeptide(L)'
;MILQIDDTADEIYFPDPHYGDEDGCFAIGGDLSINRLLLAYSNGIFPWYSFRDQPEILWFCPMKRFVIFPDEIHISHSMRTLMRKNRYSVGINEDFDGVIRGCSKTNGRYWEDGAWLGENIIQAFTALHEQGFAASVEVWDNETDELVGGLYGVTIGKVFIGESMFSRVPSASKIALIFLARYLQEHGGKMIDCQLETPHLKSMGGRYISYEEYMKIMNEE
;
A
#
# COMPACT_ATOMS: atom_id res chain seq x y z
N MET A 1 8.52 -0.20 22.90
CA MET A 1 9.88 0.38 23.02
C MET A 1 10.41 0.52 21.61
N ILE A 2 10.80 1.71 21.17
CA ILE A 2 11.33 1.91 19.81
C ILE A 2 12.82 1.54 19.78
N LEU A 3 13.20 0.64 18.87
CA LEU A 3 14.55 0.10 18.72
C LEU A 3 15.29 0.79 17.56
N GLN A 4 16.55 1.20 17.77
CA GLN A 4 17.37 1.78 16.71
C GLN A 4 17.90 0.68 15.78
N ILE A 5 17.77 0.88 14.47
CA ILE A 5 18.45 0.09 13.45
C ILE A 5 19.91 0.56 13.35
N ASP A 6 20.85 -0.38 13.43
CA ASP A 6 22.27 -0.09 13.21
C ASP A 6 22.59 -0.05 11.71
N ASP A 7 22.82 1.15 11.20
CA ASP A 7 23.13 1.41 9.79
C ASP A 7 24.59 1.10 9.44
N THR A 8 25.40 0.72 10.44
CA THR A 8 26.80 0.31 10.27
C THR A 8 26.98 -1.21 10.24
N ALA A 9 25.91 -1.97 10.47
CA ALA A 9 25.94 -3.42 10.38
C ALA A 9 26.18 -3.90 8.94
N ASP A 10 27.01 -4.93 8.79
CA ASP A 10 27.30 -5.55 7.48
C ASP A 10 26.07 -6.28 6.89
N GLU A 11 25.09 -6.64 7.73
CA GLU A 11 23.85 -7.33 7.34
C GLU A 11 22.60 -6.48 7.63
N ILE A 12 21.65 -6.50 6.70
CA ILE A 12 20.34 -5.84 6.87
C ILE A 12 19.48 -6.71 7.81
N TYR A 13 18.95 -6.11 8.88
CA TYR A 13 18.07 -6.79 9.83
C TYR A 13 16.94 -5.88 10.32
N PHE A 14 15.92 -6.50 10.92
CA PHE A 14 14.92 -5.83 11.77
C PHE A 14 14.86 -6.54 13.13
N PRO A 15 14.66 -5.81 14.23
CA PRO A 15 14.35 -6.44 15.51
C PRO A 15 12.97 -7.11 15.47
N ASP A 16 12.70 -7.99 16.45
CA ASP A 16 11.40 -8.65 16.56
C ASP A 16 10.27 -7.62 16.80
N PRO A 17 9.29 -7.52 15.88
CA PRO A 17 8.23 -6.51 15.96
C PRO A 17 7.29 -6.69 17.17
N HIS A 18 7.29 -7.84 17.84
CA HIS A 18 6.45 -8.06 19.03
C HIS A 18 6.86 -7.20 20.24
N TYR A 19 8.06 -6.59 20.21
CA TYR A 19 8.52 -5.65 21.24
C TYR A 19 8.12 -4.18 20.96
N GLY A 20 7.40 -3.95 19.86
CA GLY A 20 6.87 -2.65 19.48
C GLY A 20 5.78 -2.11 20.41
N ASP A 21 5.41 -0.87 20.17
CA ASP A 21 4.31 -0.20 20.85
C ASP A 21 2.95 -0.71 20.31
N GLU A 22 1.85 -0.40 21.03
CA GLU A 22 0.51 -0.92 20.69
C GLU A 22 0.00 -0.48 19.31
N ASP A 23 0.48 0.68 18.83
CA ASP A 23 0.17 1.21 17.50
C ASP A 23 0.98 0.54 16.38
N GLY A 24 1.92 -0.33 16.73
CA GLY A 24 2.78 -1.09 15.84
C GLY A 24 4.14 -0.44 15.57
N CYS A 25 4.43 0.76 16.08
CA CYS A 25 5.77 1.35 15.93
C CYS A 25 6.80 0.55 16.74
N PHE A 26 7.88 0.09 16.12
CA PHE A 26 8.85 -0.76 16.84
C PHE A 26 10.31 -0.45 16.54
N ALA A 27 10.63 0.21 15.41
CA ALA A 27 12.00 0.57 15.08
C ALA A 27 12.14 1.93 14.41
N ILE A 28 13.34 2.52 14.51
CA ILE A 28 13.72 3.82 13.94
C ILE A 28 15.10 3.74 13.29
N GLY A 29 15.35 4.54 12.26
CA GLY A 29 16.62 4.59 11.52
C GLY A 29 16.60 3.68 10.31
N GLY A 30 17.77 3.30 9.79
CA GLY A 30 17.84 2.56 8.54
C GLY A 30 17.87 3.46 7.31
N ASP A 31 17.57 2.81 6.19
CA ASP A 31 17.49 3.40 4.86
C ASP A 31 16.23 2.89 4.15
N LEU A 32 15.94 3.44 2.98
CA LEU A 32 14.87 2.95 2.09
C LEU A 32 15.46 2.17 0.91
N SER A 33 16.57 1.45 1.11
CA SER A 33 17.13 0.61 0.07
C SER A 33 16.16 -0.51 -0.30
N ILE A 34 16.20 -0.93 -1.58
CA ILE A 34 15.34 -2.00 -2.11
C ILE A 34 15.43 -3.25 -1.23
N ASN A 35 16.64 -3.70 -0.87
CA ASN A 35 16.82 -4.92 -0.08
C ASN A 35 16.20 -4.80 1.32
N ARG A 36 16.32 -3.65 1.99
CA ARG A 36 15.71 -3.43 3.31
C ARG A 36 14.21 -3.35 3.23
N LEU A 37 13.65 -2.69 2.21
CA LEU A 37 12.20 -2.64 2.00
C LEU A 37 11.65 -4.04 1.72
N LEU A 38 12.29 -4.84 0.86
CA LEU A 38 11.86 -6.20 0.60
C LEU A 38 11.91 -7.08 1.86
N LEU A 39 12.96 -6.94 2.68
CA LEU A 39 13.03 -7.61 3.98
C LEU A 39 11.88 -7.17 4.90
N ALA A 40 11.60 -5.86 4.95
CA ALA A 40 10.51 -5.30 5.73
C ALA A 40 9.16 -5.89 5.31
N TYR A 41 8.79 -5.77 4.03
CA TYR A 41 7.50 -6.26 3.53
C TYR A 41 7.34 -7.77 3.70
N SER A 42 8.41 -8.54 3.52
CA SER A 42 8.38 -10.00 3.73
C SER A 42 8.10 -10.39 5.18
N ASN A 43 8.24 -9.47 6.13
CA ASN A 43 7.99 -9.66 7.56
C ASN A 43 6.80 -8.81 8.06
N GLY A 44 5.94 -8.30 7.16
CA GLY A 44 4.82 -7.46 7.55
C GLY A 44 5.26 -6.15 8.21
N ILE A 45 6.39 -5.59 7.78
CA ILE A 45 6.91 -4.30 8.27
C ILE A 45 6.79 -3.28 7.13
N PHE A 46 6.38 -2.05 7.45
CA PHE A 46 6.35 -0.95 6.49
C PHE A 46 6.92 0.34 7.09
N PRO A 47 7.56 1.19 6.27
CA PRO A 47 8.03 2.49 6.71
C PRO A 47 6.87 3.49 6.75
N TRP A 48 6.76 4.29 7.81
CA TRP A 48 5.78 5.37 7.88
C TRP A 48 6.25 6.49 8.80
N TYR A 49 6.58 7.66 8.24
CA TYR A 49 7.07 8.79 9.01
C TYR A 49 6.69 10.11 8.34
N SER A 50 6.53 11.19 9.12
CA SER A 50 6.29 12.53 8.56
C SER A 50 7.56 13.06 7.92
N PHE A 51 7.57 13.27 6.59
CA PHE A 51 8.78 13.75 5.91
C PHE A 51 9.16 15.19 6.29
N ARG A 52 8.29 15.92 6.99
CA ARG A 52 8.56 17.27 7.48
C ARG A 52 8.99 17.31 8.95
N ASP A 53 8.34 16.49 9.76
CA ASP A 53 8.44 16.59 11.22
C ASP A 53 9.36 15.52 11.81
N GLN A 54 9.63 14.46 11.05
CA GLN A 54 10.37 13.30 11.48
C GLN A 54 11.54 13.01 10.52
N PRO A 55 12.79 13.31 10.91
CA PRO A 55 13.96 13.17 10.02
C PRO A 55 14.40 11.71 9.82
N GLU A 56 14.10 10.83 10.77
CA GLU A 56 14.47 9.41 10.73
C GLU A 56 13.28 8.54 10.32
N ILE A 57 13.55 7.47 9.57
CA ILE A 57 12.53 6.52 9.16
C ILE A 57 11.99 5.80 10.40
N LEU A 58 10.67 5.71 10.52
CA LEU A 58 9.99 4.88 11.50
C LEU A 58 9.42 3.64 10.82
N TRP A 59 9.51 2.50 11.50
CA TRP A 59 9.06 1.20 11.00
C TRP A 59 7.94 0.65 11.86
N PHE A 60 6.88 0.23 11.19
CA PHE A 60 5.64 -0.21 11.80
C PHE A 60 5.34 -1.66 11.45
N CYS A 61 4.85 -2.39 12.44
CA CYS A 61 4.29 -3.73 12.30
C CYS A 61 3.14 -3.94 13.30
N PRO A 62 1.92 -3.48 13.01
CA PRO A 62 0.75 -3.79 13.82
C PRO A 62 0.53 -5.31 13.96
N MET A 63 0.29 -5.75 15.19
CA MET A 63 0.00 -7.16 15.53
C MET A 63 -1.40 -7.64 15.08
N LYS A 64 -2.27 -6.70 14.72
CA LYS A 64 -3.52 -6.95 14.01
C LYS A 64 -3.44 -6.29 12.65
N ARG A 65 -3.61 -7.07 11.60
CA ARG A 65 -3.49 -6.58 10.23
C ARG A 65 -4.83 -6.40 9.57
N PHE A 66 -5.05 -5.23 8.99
CA PHE A 66 -6.27 -4.97 8.23
C PHE A 66 -6.06 -5.36 6.77
N VAL A 67 -6.85 -6.30 6.28
CA VAL A 67 -6.65 -6.92 4.96
C VAL A 67 -7.97 -7.05 4.21
N ILE A 68 -7.89 -7.19 2.90
CA ILE A 68 -8.99 -7.60 2.02
C ILE A 68 -8.59 -8.89 1.31
N PHE A 69 -9.43 -9.90 1.38
CA PHE A 69 -9.29 -11.09 0.54
C PHE A 69 -9.88 -10.80 -0.85
N PRO A 70 -9.14 -11.05 -1.95
CA PRO A 70 -9.58 -10.70 -3.30
C PRO A 70 -10.99 -11.22 -3.66
N ASP A 71 -11.34 -12.43 -3.21
CA ASP A 71 -12.64 -13.07 -3.43
C ASP A 71 -13.75 -12.57 -2.50
N GLU A 72 -13.40 -11.86 -1.42
CA GLU A 72 -14.33 -11.27 -0.45
C GLU A 72 -14.63 -9.77 -0.73
N ILE A 73 -14.10 -9.20 -1.82
CA ILE A 73 -14.28 -7.77 -2.14
C ILE A 73 -15.77 -7.40 -2.25
N HIS A 74 -16.20 -6.44 -1.42
CA HIS A 74 -17.58 -5.97 -1.43
C HIS A 74 -17.81 -4.91 -2.52
N ILE A 75 -18.64 -5.25 -3.51
CA ILE A 75 -19.04 -4.32 -4.58
C ILE A 75 -20.50 -3.94 -4.40
N SER A 76 -20.72 -2.72 -3.92
CA SER A 76 -22.06 -2.15 -3.71
C SER A 76 -22.86 -2.05 -5.02
N HIS A 77 -24.18 -1.95 -4.90
CA HIS A 77 -25.06 -1.77 -6.06
C HIS A 77 -24.72 -0.51 -6.87
N SER A 78 -24.44 0.61 -6.19
CA SER A 78 -24.05 1.87 -6.86
C SER A 78 -22.73 1.74 -7.63
N MET A 79 -21.75 1.01 -7.08
CA MET A 79 -20.49 0.73 -7.78
C MET A 79 -20.72 -0.12 -9.03
N ARG A 80 -21.55 -1.16 -8.96
CA ARG A 80 -21.87 -1.99 -10.14
C ARG A 80 -22.53 -1.16 -11.24
N THR A 81 -23.44 -0.25 -10.87
CA THR A 81 -24.09 0.66 -11.82
C THR A 81 -23.08 1.63 -12.42
N LEU A 82 -22.14 2.17 -11.64
CA LEU A 82 -21.09 3.05 -12.14
C LEU A 82 -20.19 2.33 -13.14
N MET A 83 -19.70 1.14 -12.81
CA MET A 83 -18.80 0.37 -13.67
C MET A 83 -19.45 -0.02 -15.01
N ARG A 84 -20.76 -0.30 -15.03
CA ARG A 84 -21.51 -0.60 -16.26
C ARG A 84 -21.60 0.56 -17.25
N LYS A 85 -21.36 1.80 -16.81
CA LYS A 85 -21.37 2.97 -17.70
C LYS A 85 -20.15 3.03 -18.62
N ASN A 86 -19.10 2.24 -18.34
CA ASN A 86 -17.85 2.23 -19.11
C ASN A 86 -17.24 3.62 -19.34
N ARG A 87 -17.45 4.54 -18.38
CA ARG A 87 -16.84 5.88 -18.41
C ARG A 87 -15.35 5.84 -18.11
N TYR A 88 -14.93 4.89 -17.28
CA TYR A 88 -13.54 4.77 -16.85
C TYR A 88 -12.92 3.50 -17.43
N SER A 89 -11.65 3.58 -17.81
CA SER A 89 -10.79 2.43 -18.08
C SER A 89 -9.79 2.26 -16.94
N VAL A 90 -9.22 1.06 -16.83
CA VAL A 90 -8.30 0.69 -15.75
C VAL A 90 -7.11 -0.05 -16.34
N GLY A 91 -5.91 0.36 -15.93
CA GLY A 91 -4.62 -0.20 -16.35
C GLY A 91 -3.80 -0.71 -15.18
N ILE A 92 -2.70 -1.40 -15.49
CA ILE A 92 -1.66 -1.76 -14.52
C ILE A 92 -0.33 -1.26 -15.05
N ASN A 93 0.43 -0.57 -14.21
CA ASN A 93 1.77 -0.07 -14.51
C ASN A 93 1.84 0.81 -15.77
N GLU A 94 0.77 1.53 -16.08
CA GLU A 94 0.73 2.46 -17.21
C GLU A 94 1.31 3.84 -16.84
N ASP A 95 1.16 4.27 -15.58
CA ASP A 95 1.66 5.56 -15.08
C ASP A 95 1.92 5.52 -13.55
N PHE A 96 2.94 4.76 -13.14
CA PHE A 96 3.31 4.62 -11.73
C PHE A 96 3.62 5.98 -11.07
N ASP A 97 4.38 6.85 -11.76
CA ASP A 97 4.74 8.19 -11.26
C ASP A 97 3.49 9.07 -11.07
N GLY A 98 2.56 9.06 -12.02
CA GLY A 98 1.28 9.74 -11.90
C GLY A 98 0.45 9.27 -10.71
N VAL A 99 0.43 7.96 -10.45
CA VAL A 99 -0.30 7.37 -9.32
C VAL A 99 0.32 7.73 -7.97
N ILE A 100 1.63 7.53 -7.79
CA ILE A 100 2.29 7.81 -6.50
C ILE A 100 2.27 9.30 -6.18
N ARG A 101 2.48 10.17 -7.18
CA ARG A 101 2.35 11.62 -6.99
C ARG A 101 0.90 12.06 -6.79
N GLY A 102 -0.05 11.36 -7.42
CA GLY A 102 -1.48 11.52 -7.17
C GLY A 102 -1.82 11.25 -5.70
N CYS A 103 -1.29 10.16 -5.13
CA CYS A 103 -1.46 9.81 -3.71
C CYS A 103 -0.86 10.86 -2.77
N SER A 104 0.29 11.43 -3.15
CA SER A 104 1.00 12.45 -2.37
C SER A 104 0.25 13.79 -2.33
N LYS A 105 -0.37 14.22 -3.45
CA LYS A 105 -0.86 15.59 -3.61
C LYS A 105 -2.37 15.76 -3.48
N THR A 106 -3.16 14.74 -3.79
CA THR A 106 -4.63 14.85 -3.87
C THR A 106 -5.21 15.32 -2.53
N ASN A 107 -6.22 16.20 -2.60
CA ASN A 107 -6.86 16.83 -1.44
C ASN A 107 -5.94 17.64 -0.53
N GLY A 108 -4.74 18.01 -1.00
CA GLY A 108 -3.80 18.80 -0.20
C GLY A 108 -2.97 17.96 0.78
N ARG A 109 -3.04 16.62 0.73
CA ARG A 109 -2.29 15.69 1.60
C ARG A 109 -0.82 16.03 1.75
N TYR A 110 -0.18 16.49 0.67
CA TYR A 110 1.22 16.87 0.72
C TYR A 110 1.47 17.93 1.78
N TRP A 111 0.54 18.84 2.03
CA TRP A 111 0.66 19.98 2.96
C TRP A 111 0.02 19.75 4.32
N GLU A 112 -0.60 18.60 4.55
CA GLU A 112 -1.19 18.25 5.84
C GLU A 112 -0.11 17.98 6.90
N ASP A 113 -0.44 18.20 8.16
CA ASP A 113 0.39 17.81 9.29
C ASP A 113 0.52 16.27 9.30
N GLY A 114 1.73 15.75 9.47
CA GLY A 114 1.98 14.30 9.39
C GLY A 114 2.02 13.72 7.98
N ALA A 115 2.11 14.55 6.93
CA ALA A 115 2.29 14.07 5.56
C ALA A 115 3.53 13.17 5.45
N TRP A 116 3.34 11.96 4.92
CA TRP A 116 4.38 10.91 4.91
C TRP A 116 4.96 10.62 3.52
N LEU A 117 4.16 10.81 2.46
CA LEU A 117 4.54 10.48 1.09
C LEU A 117 5.36 11.61 0.43
N GLY A 118 6.57 11.82 0.98
CA GLY A 118 7.57 12.77 0.50
C GLY A 118 8.50 12.18 -0.57
N GLU A 119 9.45 12.99 -1.05
CA GLU A 119 10.29 12.62 -2.21
C GLU A 119 11.17 11.38 -1.96
N ASN A 120 11.71 11.19 -0.74
CA ASN A 120 12.52 10.00 -0.42
C ASN A 120 11.71 8.70 -0.54
N ILE A 121 10.48 8.71 -0.03
CA ILE A 121 9.55 7.58 -0.17
C ILE A 121 9.23 7.37 -1.66
N ILE A 122 8.87 8.44 -2.39
CA ILE A 122 8.56 8.36 -3.82
C ILE A 122 9.72 7.71 -4.59
N GLN A 123 10.95 8.15 -4.37
CA GLN A 123 12.14 7.58 -5.03
C GLN A 123 12.33 6.10 -4.69
N ALA A 124 12.14 5.71 -3.43
CA ALA A 124 12.29 4.33 -3.02
C ALA A 124 11.26 3.40 -3.68
N PHE A 125 9.99 3.81 -3.75
CA PHE A 125 8.95 3.02 -4.40
C PHE A 125 9.06 3.03 -5.92
N THR A 126 9.54 4.12 -6.53
CA THR A 126 9.90 4.14 -7.96
C THR A 126 11.02 3.14 -8.24
N ALA A 127 12.05 3.08 -7.40
CA ALA A 127 13.12 2.09 -7.54
C ALA A 127 12.60 0.65 -7.38
N LEU A 128 11.68 0.39 -6.43
CA LEU A 128 11.00 -0.91 -6.33
C LEU A 128 10.18 -1.25 -7.57
N HIS A 129 9.51 -0.25 -8.16
CA HIS A 129 8.73 -0.43 -9.38
C HIS A 129 9.62 -0.79 -10.57
N GLU A 130 10.74 -0.09 -10.74
CA GLU A 130 11.75 -0.38 -11.78
C GLU A 130 12.34 -1.79 -11.67
N GLN A 131 12.41 -2.34 -10.44
CA GLN A 131 12.84 -3.73 -10.18
C GLN A 131 11.69 -4.75 -10.30
N GLY A 132 10.45 -4.32 -10.58
CA GLY A 132 9.29 -5.19 -10.72
C GLY A 132 8.64 -5.63 -9.40
N PHE A 133 9.02 -5.04 -8.27
CA PHE A 133 8.44 -5.35 -6.96
C PHE A 133 7.26 -4.46 -6.58
N ALA A 134 7.19 -3.24 -7.08
CA ALA A 134 6.04 -2.35 -6.90
C ALA A 134 5.21 -2.25 -8.18
N ALA A 135 3.90 -2.13 -8.01
CA ALA A 135 2.96 -1.98 -9.11
C ALA A 135 1.89 -0.95 -8.79
N SER A 136 1.35 -0.34 -9.84
CA SER A 136 0.25 0.62 -9.79
C SER A 136 -0.95 0.12 -10.57
N VAL A 137 -2.11 0.63 -10.18
CA VAL A 137 -3.37 0.49 -10.91
C VAL A 137 -3.89 1.89 -11.21
N GLU A 138 -3.99 2.21 -12.49
CA GLU A 138 -4.43 3.51 -12.99
C GLU A 138 -5.92 3.49 -13.32
N VAL A 139 -6.63 4.57 -13.06
CA VAL A 139 -8.02 4.77 -13.52
C VAL A 139 -8.09 6.01 -14.37
N TRP A 140 -8.44 5.83 -15.64
CA TRP A 140 -8.50 6.87 -16.65
C TRP A 140 -9.95 7.24 -16.98
N ASP A 141 -10.25 8.52 -17.20
CA ASP A 141 -11.53 8.95 -17.75
C ASP A 141 -11.49 8.85 -19.28
N ASN A 142 -12.35 8.02 -19.88
CA ASN A 142 -12.34 7.75 -21.31
C ASN A 142 -12.73 8.97 -22.17
N GLU A 143 -13.36 9.99 -21.57
CA GLU A 143 -13.74 11.21 -22.30
C GLU A 143 -12.59 12.22 -22.37
N THR A 144 -11.76 12.30 -21.32
CA THR A 144 -10.69 13.29 -21.20
C THR A 144 -9.28 12.72 -21.36
N ASP A 145 -9.14 11.40 -21.30
CA ASP A 145 -7.86 10.68 -21.24
C ASP A 145 -7.00 11.06 -20.02
N GLU A 146 -7.64 11.56 -18.96
CA GLU A 146 -6.96 11.99 -17.74
C GLU A 146 -6.91 10.87 -16.69
N LEU A 147 -5.77 10.78 -15.98
CA LEU A 147 -5.64 9.96 -14.77
C LEU A 147 -6.49 10.57 -13.65
N VAL A 148 -7.59 9.90 -13.30
CA VAL A 148 -8.59 10.38 -12.32
C VAL A 148 -8.53 9.66 -10.98
N GLY A 149 -7.74 8.61 -10.86
CA GLY A 149 -7.48 7.91 -9.60
C GLY A 149 -6.56 6.73 -9.80
N GLY A 150 -6.28 6.04 -8.71
CA GLY A 150 -5.42 4.87 -8.74
C GLY A 150 -4.94 4.47 -7.36
N LEU A 151 -4.17 3.40 -7.32
CA LEU A 151 -3.47 2.91 -6.14
C LEU A 151 -2.12 2.32 -6.52
N TYR A 152 -1.19 2.27 -5.58
CA TYR A 152 0.08 1.57 -5.76
C TYR A 152 0.40 0.73 -4.54
N GLY A 153 1.30 -0.23 -4.71
CA GLY A 153 1.72 -1.13 -3.65
C GLY A 153 2.89 -2.02 -4.05
N VAL A 154 3.35 -2.83 -3.10
CA VAL A 154 4.42 -3.82 -3.28
C VAL A 154 3.83 -5.21 -3.37
N THR A 155 4.35 -6.04 -4.26
CA THR A 155 3.92 -7.44 -4.38
C THR A 155 4.99 -8.36 -3.83
N ILE A 156 4.64 -9.15 -2.82
CA ILE A 156 5.48 -10.22 -2.26
C ILE A 156 4.73 -11.54 -2.42
N GLY A 157 5.27 -12.44 -3.25
CA GLY A 157 4.61 -13.70 -3.56
C GLY A 157 3.20 -13.49 -4.11
N LYS A 158 2.20 -14.00 -3.38
CA LYS A 158 0.77 -13.90 -3.74
C LYS A 158 0.03 -12.78 -3.00
N VAL A 159 0.75 -11.89 -2.34
CA VAL A 159 0.18 -10.79 -1.54
C VAL A 159 0.53 -9.45 -2.16
N PHE A 160 -0.47 -8.60 -2.30
CA PHE A 160 -0.30 -7.20 -2.69
C PHE A 160 -0.42 -6.31 -1.44
N ILE A 161 0.64 -5.62 -1.08
CA ILE A 161 0.68 -4.67 0.03
C ILE A 161 0.38 -3.28 -0.51
N GLY A 162 -0.87 -2.82 -0.33
CA GLY A 162 -1.32 -1.55 -0.86
C GLY A 162 -0.82 -0.38 -0.03
N GLU A 163 -0.05 0.54 -0.61
CA GLU A 163 0.57 1.65 0.11
C GLU A 163 -0.35 2.86 0.22
N SER A 164 -0.92 3.26 -0.92
CA SER A 164 -1.83 4.39 -0.95
C SER A 164 -2.72 4.36 -2.17
N MET A 165 -3.76 5.17 -2.11
CA MET A 165 -4.69 5.39 -3.19
C MET A 165 -5.20 6.83 -3.20
N PHE A 166 -5.66 7.27 -4.38
CA PHE A 166 -6.23 8.60 -4.56
C PHE A 166 -7.43 8.59 -5.49
N SER A 167 -8.19 9.68 -5.45
CA SER A 167 -9.35 9.91 -6.29
C SER A 167 -9.49 11.39 -6.57
N ARG A 168 -9.45 11.78 -7.84
CA ARG A 168 -9.81 13.12 -8.32
C ARG A 168 -11.29 13.20 -8.66
N VAL A 169 -11.90 12.07 -9.02
CA VAL A 169 -13.35 11.93 -9.21
C VAL A 169 -13.94 10.90 -8.22
N PRO A 170 -15.24 11.02 -7.88
CA PRO A 170 -15.86 10.09 -6.95
C PRO A 170 -15.69 8.62 -7.37
N SER A 171 -15.27 7.80 -6.41
CA SER A 171 -15.13 6.34 -6.54
C SER A 171 -14.00 5.82 -7.45
N ALA A 172 -13.10 6.68 -7.95
CA ALA A 172 -11.98 6.21 -8.77
C ALA A 172 -11.07 5.20 -8.03
N SER A 173 -10.72 5.45 -6.77
CA SER A 173 -9.93 4.49 -5.98
C SER A 173 -10.68 3.19 -5.70
N LYS A 174 -12.01 3.22 -5.60
CA LYS A 174 -12.83 2.00 -5.48
C LYS A 174 -12.77 1.19 -6.76
N ILE A 175 -12.81 1.83 -7.92
CA ILE A 175 -12.67 1.17 -9.22
C ILE A 175 -11.30 0.48 -9.28
N ALA A 176 -10.22 1.19 -8.93
CA ALA A 176 -8.86 0.64 -8.88
C ALA A 176 -8.78 -0.59 -7.96
N LEU A 177 -9.31 -0.49 -6.73
CA LEU A 177 -9.28 -1.59 -5.77
C LEU A 177 -10.12 -2.80 -6.19
N ILE A 178 -11.31 -2.57 -6.79
CA ILE A 178 -12.16 -3.64 -7.31
C ILE A 178 -11.45 -4.35 -8.47
N PHE A 179 -10.83 -3.58 -9.37
CA PHE A 179 -10.08 -4.13 -10.48
C PHE A 179 -8.90 -4.97 -9.97
N LEU A 180 -8.09 -4.44 -9.05
CA LEU A 180 -6.98 -5.16 -8.41
C LEU A 180 -7.46 -6.47 -7.77
N ALA A 181 -8.53 -6.42 -6.98
CA ALA A 181 -9.06 -7.62 -6.32
C ALA A 181 -9.49 -8.70 -7.33
N ARG A 182 -10.16 -8.32 -8.42
CA ARG A 182 -10.52 -9.27 -9.48
C ARG A 182 -9.30 -9.82 -10.20
N TYR A 183 -8.35 -8.95 -10.53
CA TYR A 183 -7.11 -9.36 -11.17
C TYR A 183 -6.34 -10.37 -10.31
N LEU A 184 -6.16 -10.07 -9.01
CA LEU A 184 -5.52 -10.99 -8.08
C LEU A 184 -6.29 -12.31 -7.95
N GLN A 185 -7.62 -12.27 -7.84
CA GLN A 185 -8.45 -13.47 -7.76
C GLN A 185 -8.25 -14.37 -8.99
N GLU A 186 -8.19 -13.80 -10.19
CA GLU A 186 -8.00 -14.52 -11.45
C GLU A 186 -6.56 -15.08 -11.60
N HIS A 187 -5.58 -14.44 -10.96
CA HIS A 187 -4.15 -14.78 -11.09
C HIS A 187 -3.57 -15.46 -9.84
N GLY A 188 -4.42 -15.92 -8.92
CA GLY A 188 -4.01 -16.71 -7.75
C GLY A 188 -3.47 -15.89 -6.56
N GLY A 189 -3.65 -14.57 -6.58
CA GLY A 189 -3.39 -13.70 -5.43
C GLY A 189 -4.29 -14.05 -4.24
N LYS A 190 -3.73 -13.92 -3.03
CA LYS A 190 -4.34 -14.42 -1.79
C LYS A 190 -4.85 -13.31 -0.89
N MET A 191 -4.19 -12.16 -0.89
CA MET A 191 -4.47 -11.11 0.08
C MET A 191 -4.05 -9.74 -0.47
N ILE A 192 -4.85 -8.74 -0.14
CA ILE A 192 -4.49 -7.33 -0.24
C ILE A 192 -4.26 -6.83 1.19
N ASP A 193 -3.00 -6.59 1.56
CA ASP A 193 -2.68 -5.93 2.82
C ASP A 193 -3.00 -4.44 2.71
N CYS A 194 -3.77 -3.94 3.67
CA CYS A 194 -4.18 -2.55 3.75
C CYS A 194 -3.60 -1.84 4.98
N GLN A 195 -2.70 -2.51 5.71
CA GLN A 195 -2.03 -2.10 6.94
C GLN A 195 -3.00 -1.70 8.06
N LEU A 196 -3.66 -0.55 7.90
CA LEU A 196 -4.56 0.09 8.85
C LEU A 196 -6.01 0.18 8.32
N GLU A 197 -6.98 0.09 9.23
CA GLU A 197 -8.38 0.25 8.87
C GLU A 197 -8.70 1.69 8.45
N THR A 198 -9.47 1.82 7.37
CA THR A 198 -10.23 3.04 7.08
C THR A 198 -11.70 2.70 6.86
N PRO A 199 -12.64 3.64 7.11
CA PRO A 199 -14.05 3.43 6.80
C PRO A 199 -14.28 3.03 5.34
N HIS A 200 -13.44 3.56 4.43
CA HIS A 200 -13.46 3.22 3.02
C HIS A 200 -13.16 1.73 2.80
N LEU A 201 -12.01 1.24 3.27
CA LEU A 201 -11.57 -0.15 3.06
C LEU A 201 -12.49 -1.16 3.76
N LYS A 202 -12.98 -0.82 4.95
CA LYS A 202 -13.98 -1.64 5.66
C LYS A 202 -15.26 -1.81 4.87
N SER A 203 -15.75 -0.74 4.23
CA SER A 203 -16.94 -0.82 3.37
C SER A 203 -16.72 -1.69 2.12
N MET A 204 -15.46 -1.96 1.76
CA MET A 204 -15.06 -2.79 0.61
C MET A 204 -14.78 -4.25 1.00
N GLY A 205 -15.08 -4.67 2.24
CA GLY A 205 -14.88 -6.04 2.71
C GLY A 205 -13.64 -6.24 3.59
N GLY A 206 -12.94 -5.16 3.96
CA GLY A 206 -11.76 -5.27 4.81
C GLY A 206 -12.07 -5.77 6.21
N ARG A 207 -11.18 -6.61 6.76
CA ARG A 207 -11.26 -7.18 8.10
C ARG A 207 -9.89 -7.30 8.75
N TYR A 208 -9.87 -7.42 10.08
CA TYR A 208 -8.63 -7.74 10.80
C TYR A 208 -8.34 -9.24 10.79
N ILE A 209 -7.06 -9.57 10.71
CA ILE A 209 -6.48 -10.88 11.03
C ILE A 209 -5.33 -10.71 12.03
N SER A 210 -4.91 -11.79 12.70
CA SER A 210 -3.71 -11.72 13.57
C SER A 210 -2.44 -11.65 12.73
N TYR A 211 -1.35 -11.17 13.32
CA TYR A 211 -0.04 -11.18 12.67
C TYR A 211 0.40 -12.60 12.29
N GLU A 212 0.11 -13.60 13.11
CA GLU A 212 0.45 -15.00 12.81
C GLU A 212 -0.34 -15.54 11.60
N GLU A 213 -1.63 -15.19 11.49
CA GLU A 213 -2.44 -15.53 10.32
C GLU A 213 -1.92 -14.80 9.06
N TYR A 214 -1.57 -13.52 9.19
CA TYR A 214 -0.97 -12.74 8.12
C TYR A 214 0.35 -13.36 7.62
N MET A 215 1.26 -13.68 8.54
CA MET A 215 2.55 -14.27 8.22
C MET A 215 2.41 -15.68 7.65
N LYS A 216 1.39 -16.44 8.06
CA LYS A 216 1.08 -17.71 7.41
C LYS A 216 0.76 -17.50 5.92
N ILE A 217 -0.11 -16.56 5.59
CA ILE A 217 -0.49 -16.26 4.19
C ILE A 217 0.71 -15.72 3.39
N MET A 218 1.52 -14.85 3.99
CA MET A 218 2.73 -14.30 3.34
C MET A 218 3.74 -15.39 2.93
N ASN A 219 3.82 -16.47 3.71
CA ASN A 219 4.74 -17.59 3.48
C ASN A 219 4.12 -18.77 2.69
N GLU A 220 2.88 -18.64 2.22
CA GLU A 220 2.25 -19.67 1.39
C GLU A 220 2.78 -19.63 -0.05
N GLU A 221 3.39 -20.73 -0.50
CA GLU A 221 3.88 -20.94 -1.88
C GLU A 221 2.76 -20.95 -2.94
#